data_AF-A0A8S2MGP3-F1
#
_entry.id   AF-A0A8S2MGP3-F1
#
_cell.length_a   1.000
_cell.length_b   1.000
_cell.length_c   1.000
_cell.angle_alpha   90.00
_cell.angle_beta   90.00
_cell.angle_gamma   90.00
#
_symmetry.space_group_name_H-M   'P 1'
#
loop_
_entity.id
_entity.type
_entity.pdbx_description
1 polymer ?
#
loop_
_entity_poly.entity_id
_entity_poly.type
_entity_poly.pdbx_seq_one_letter_code
_entity_poly.pdbx_strand_id
1 'polypeptide(L)'
;MFSFLFFSIAGNCFNHRINDMCYDLTEDNVDEDRCSGLYYSDDILQDLDGYKYAEKCRDINTTPKRCDIDCGLGQECQWINGEEMCVCSEESCTSSNSLSSQYNQPLCASNNITYTSECAMAAWKCLKQQSGLYKKYDGECQRDCRNVKCSSDTVCLLVKNTGEPFCYPKKHCNPTLDPGLVCGTNGVTYKNVCAMRLSPDAQGRTPELAHKGSCETKCRPNLCQPYERCVYSRQSRPVCIRCQFSRRFFTHSGECSMNIAACGDDGYLYKNYCALLRGQCDNNRYINIIDYETCPKN
;
A
#
# COMPACT_ATOMS: atom_id res chain seq x y z
N MET A 1 33.83 -10.58 -57.72
CA MET A 1 32.69 -10.02 -56.96
C MET A 1 33.27 -9.13 -55.89
N PHE A 2 33.28 -7.82 -56.11
CA PHE A 2 33.69 -6.86 -55.09
C PHE A 2 32.50 -6.62 -54.16
N SER A 3 32.61 -7.08 -52.90
CA SER A 3 31.70 -6.68 -51.83
C SER A 3 31.92 -5.20 -51.54
N PHE A 4 30.95 -4.36 -51.89
CA PHE A 4 30.86 -3.01 -51.35
C PHE A 4 30.37 -3.11 -49.90
N LEU A 5 31.26 -2.86 -48.95
CA LEU A 5 30.88 -2.52 -47.59
C LEU A 5 30.27 -1.10 -47.64
N PHE A 6 28.94 -1.01 -47.52
CA PHE A 6 28.28 0.27 -47.25
C PHE A 6 28.62 0.68 -45.82
N PHE A 7 29.48 1.68 -45.66
CA PHE A 7 29.55 2.43 -44.41
C PHE A 7 28.29 3.30 -44.36
N SER A 8 27.33 2.98 -43.50
CA SER A 8 26.28 3.95 -43.13
C SER A 8 26.96 5.13 -42.46
N ILE A 9 26.87 6.29 -43.09
CA ILE A 9 27.28 7.57 -42.49
C ILE A 9 26.04 8.07 -41.75
N ALA A 10 26.12 8.13 -40.42
CA ALA A 10 25.07 8.74 -39.60
C ALA A 10 24.93 10.23 -39.98
N GLY A 11 23.70 10.73 -40.01
CA GLY A 11 23.34 12.07 -40.47
C GLY A 11 22.68 12.89 -39.36
N ASN A 12 21.85 13.86 -39.74
CA ASN A 12 21.32 14.89 -38.85
C ASN A 12 19.82 15.07 -39.06
N CYS A 13 19.12 15.39 -37.98
CA CYS A 13 17.67 15.50 -37.87
C CYS A 13 17.20 16.93 -37.71
N PHE A 14 16.11 17.29 -38.38
CA PHE A 14 15.63 18.66 -38.45
C PHE A 14 14.11 18.76 -38.44
N ASN A 15 13.60 19.88 -37.93
CA ASN A 15 12.15 20.15 -37.89
C ASN A 15 11.65 21.00 -39.06
N HIS A 16 12.54 21.68 -39.79
CA HIS A 16 12.15 22.61 -40.85
C HIS A 16 12.94 22.39 -42.14
N ARG A 17 12.25 22.55 -43.28
CA ARG A 17 12.84 22.53 -44.62
C ARG A 17 12.44 23.80 -45.39
N ILE A 18 13.42 24.55 -45.87
CA ILE A 18 13.22 25.75 -46.72
C ILE A 18 14.17 25.66 -47.90
N ASN A 19 13.63 25.70 -49.13
CA ASN A 19 14.42 25.66 -50.37
C ASN A 19 15.48 24.54 -50.38
N ASP A 20 15.04 23.32 -50.03
CA ASP A 20 15.88 22.11 -49.96
C ASP A 20 16.91 22.07 -48.83
N MET A 21 17.02 23.11 -48.01
CA MET A 21 17.90 23.14 -46.83
C MET A 21 17.15 22.79 -45.55
N CYS A 22 17.81 22.07 -44.65
CA CYS A 22 17.28 21.70 -43.35
C CYS A 22 17.69 22.70 -42.25
N TYR A 23 16.76 23.03 -41.37
CA TYR A 23 16.95 23.97 -40.25
C TYR A 23 16.29 23.45 -38.98
N ASP A 24 16.63 24.06 -37.84
CA ASP A 24 16.18 23.64 -36.51
C ASP A 24 16.59 22.19 -36.21
N LEU A 25 17.91 22.02 -36.03
CA LEU A 25 18.53 20.74 -35.70
C LEU A 25 17.94 20.19 -34.40
N THR A 26 17.35 19.00 -34.45
CA THR A 26 16.87 18.29 -33.27
C THR A 26 17.92 17.34 -32.71
N GLU A 27 18.61 16.61 -33.58
CA GLU A 27 19.61 15.60 -33.23
C GLU A 27 20.72 15.56 -34.29
N ASP A 28 21.97 15.42 -33.88
CA ASP A 28 23.12 15.22 -34.79
C ASP A 28 23.72 13.82 -34.63
N ASN A 29 24.32 13.31 -35.71
CA ASN A 29 24.98 12.00 -35.77
C ASN A 29 24.04 10.82 -35.43
N VAL A 30 22.86 10.81 -36.04
CA VAL A 30 21.82 9.78 -35.89
C VAL A 30 21.49 9.19 -37.26
N ASP A 31 21.15 7.90 -37.34
CA ASP A 31 20.68 7.27 -38.58
C ASP A 31 19.26 7.76 -38.95
N GLU A 32 18.94 7.82 -40.24
CA GLU A 32 17.64 8.32 -40.74
C GLU A 32 16.43 7.62 -40.10
N ASP A 33 16.54 6.31 -39.89
CA ASP A 33 15.49 5.50 -39.29
C ASP A 33 15.32 5.74 -37.78
N ARG A 34 16.26 6.43 -37.14
CA ARG A 34 16.26 6.80 -35.72
C ARG A 34 15.95 8.28 -35.50
N CYS A 35 15.69 9.00 -36.57
CA CYS A 35 15.52 10.43 -36.53
C CYS A 35 14.20 10.86 -35.88
N SER A 36 14.25 11.75 -34.90
CA SER A 36 13.07 12.32 -34.24
C SER A 36 12.47 13.53 -34.98
N GLY A 37 13.20 14.09 -35.94
CA GLY A 37 12.76 15.23 -36.77
C GLY A 37 11.83 14.83 -37.91
N LEU A 38 11.26 15.82 -38.59
CA LEU A 38 10.44 15.62 -39.79
C LEU A 38 11.30 15.46 -41.05
N TYR A 39 12.54 15.94 -41.00
CA TYR A 39 13.47 15.97 -42.12
C TYR A 39 14.85 15.45 -41.71
N TYR A 40 15.57 14.86 -42.66
CA TYR A 40 16.90 14.29 -42.46
C TYR A 40 17.88 14.80 -43.50
N SER A 41 19.15 14.91 -43.11
CA SER A 41 20.27 15.18 -44.02
C SER A 41 21.51 14.40 -43.62
N ASP A 42 22.12 13.71 -44.58
CA ASP A 42 23.44 13.09 -44.49
C ASP A 42 24.58 14.02 -44.95
N ASP A 43 24.27 15.24 -45.41
CA ASP A 43 25.26 16.27 -45.69
C ASP A 43 25.95 16.77 -44.40
N ILE A 44 27.15 17.35 -44.59
CA ILE A 44 27.95 17.96 -43.53
C ILE A 44 27.13 19.06 -42.84
N LEU A 45 27.00 18.96 -41.53
CA LEU A 45 26.34 19.95 -40.71
C LEU A 45 27.15 21.26 -40.72
N GLN A 46 26.53 22.33 -41.19
CA GLN A 46 27.13 23.67 -41.23
C GLN A 46 26.65 24.50 -40.04
N ASP A 47 27.50 25.40 -39.58
CA ASP A 47 27.20 26.34 -38.49
C ASP A 47 27.46 27.76 -38.98
N LEU A 48 26.45 28.61 -38.89
CA LEU A 48 26.56 30.04 -39.13
C LEU A 48 26.04 30.78 -37.90
N ASP A 49 26.95 31.35 -37.10
CA ASP A 49 26.63 32.10 -35.88
C ASP A 49 25.72 31.33 -34.89
N GLY A 50 25.94 30.01 -34.76
CA GLY A 50 25.17 29.14 -33.87
C GLY A 50 23.89 28.58 -34.50
N TYR A 51 23.57 28.97 -35.73
CA TYR A 51 22.47 28.37 -36.50
C TYR A 51 23.01 27.19 -37.31
N LYS A 52 22.66 25.99 -36.86
CA LYS A 52 23.03 24.73 -37.52
C LYS A 52 22.05 24.40 -38.65
N TYR A 53 22.57 24.09 -39.83
CA TYR A 53 21.77 23.75 -41.01
C TYR A 53 22.49 22.75 -41.92
N ALA A 54 21.75 22.17 -42.87
CA ALA A 54 22.32 21.30 -43.90
C ALA A 54 21.71 21.59 -45.28
N GLU A 55 22.50 21.41 -46.34
CA GLU A 55 22.15 21.87 -47.69
C GLU A 55 21.19 20.94 -48.46
N LYS A 56 21.18 19.63 -48.18
CA LYS A 56 20.27 18.66 -48.80
C LYS A 56 19.35 18.01 -47.78
N CYS A 57 18.13 18.49 -47.76
CA CYS A 57 17.08 18.06 -46.87
C CYS A 57 16.12 17.11 -47.56
N ARG A 58 15.86 15.96 -46.94
CA ARG A 58 14.85 15.01 -47.42
C ARG A 58 13.79 14.73 -46.38
N ASP A 59 12.58 14.49 -46.86
CA ASP A 59 11.43 14.14 -46.03
C ASP A 59 11.64 12.73 -45.49
N ILE A 60 11.44 12.55 -44.19
CA ILE A 60 11.49 11.24 -43.57
C ILE A 60 10.13 10.58 -43.80
N ASN A 61 10.07 9.67 -44.77
CA ASN A 61 8.85 8.91 -45.09
C ASN A 61 8.65 7.67 -44.20
N THR A 62 9.59 7.39 -43.30
CA THR A 62 9.42 6.37 -42.28
C THR A 62 8.60 6.94 -41.14
N THR A 63 7.55 6.22 -40.72
CA THR A 63 6.86 6.51 -39.46
C THR A 63 7.90 6.71 -38.35
N PRO A 64 7.82 7.80 -37.55
CA PRO A 64 8.77 8.00 -36.47
C PRO A 64 8.88 6.72 -35.66
N LYS A 65 10.09 6.28 -35.31
CA LYS A 65 10.29 5.14 -34.41
C LYS A 65 9.60 5.46 -33.08
N ARG A 66 8.37 4.99 -32.97
CA ARG A 66 7.63 5.01 -31.72
C ARG A 66 8.30 3.98 -30.83
N CYS A 67 8.58 4.35 -29.58
CA CYS A 67 8.94 3.29 -28.66
C CYS A 67 7.72 2.40 -28.43
N ASP A 68 7.87 1.12 -28.75
CA ASP A 68 6.81 0.13 -28.69
C ASP A 68 6.92 -0.83 -27.47
N ILE A 69 7.90 -0.61 -26.58
CA ILE A 69 8.00 -1.39 -25.33
C ILE A 69 6.85 -1.05 -24.39
N ASP A 70 6.10 -2.08 -23.98
CA ASP A 70 5.12 -1.98 -22.87
C ASP A 70 5.85 -2.00 -21.53
N CYS A 71 6.07 -0.79 -20.98
CA CYS A 71 6.78 -0.58 -19.73
C CYS A 71 5.94 -0.82 -18.47
N GLY A 72 4.64 -1.06 -18.60
CA GLY A 72 3.73 -1.16 -17.46
C GLY A 72 3.41 0.18 -16.79
N LEU A 73 2.65 0.11 -15.68
CA LEU A 73 2.09 1.31 -15.02
C LEU A 73 3.14 2.20 -14.37
N GLY A 74 3.00 3.51 -14.55
CA GLY A 74 3.88 4.53 -13.96
C GLY A 74 5.26 4.61 -14.61
N GLN A 75 5.42 3.98 -15.76
CA GLN A 75 6.63 4.03 -16.58
C GLN A 75 6.28 4.48 -17.99
N GLU A 76 7.25 5.12 -18.62
CA GLU A 76 7.19 5.57 -19.99
C GLU A 76 8.40 5.02 -20.74
N CYS A 77 8.19 4.62 -21.98
CA CYS A 77 9.32 4.24 -22.81
C CYS A 77 10.01 5.48 -23.39
N GLN A 78 11.32 5.53 -23.24
CA GLN A 78 12.17 6.56 -23.81
C GLN A 78 13.38 5.92 -24.50
N TRP A 79 13.88 6.58 -25.53
CA TRP A 79 15.13 6.22 -26.19
C TRP A 79 16.30 6.80 -25.40
N ILE A 80 17.17 5.94 -24.86
CA ILE A 80 18.36 6.35 -24.11
C ILE A 80 19.56 5.67 -24.76
N ASN A 81 20.51 6.46 -25.28
CA ASN A 81 21.72 5.96 -25.94
C ASN A 81 21.46 5.02 -27.14
N GLY A 82 20.32 5.18 -27.82
CA GLY A 82 19.93 4.32 -28.95
C GLY A 82 19.27 3.00 -28.56
N GLU A 83 18.96 2.80 -27.28
CA GLU A 83 18.18 1.67 -26.78
C GLU A 83 16.84 2.14 -26.23
N GLU A 84 15.78 1.36 -26.45
CA GLU A 84 14.46 1.59 -25.86
C GLU A 84 14.49 1.18 -24.38
N MET A 85 14.19 2.13 -23.48
CA MET A 85 14.31 1.95 -22.05
C MET A 85 13.04 2.41 -21.33
N CYS A 86 12.61 1.64 -20.34
CA CYS A 86 11.49 2.01 -19.47
C CYS A 86 11.96 2.86 -18.30
N VAL A 87 11.50 4.11 -18.25
CA VAL A 87 11.82 5.05 -17.16
C VAL A 87 10.58 5.36 -16.34
N CYS A 88 10.76 5.60 -15.04
CA CYS A 88 9.64 5.97 -14.17
C CYS A 88 9.16 7.39 -14.53
N SER A 89 7.85 7.58 -14.73
CA SER A 89 7.28 8.88 -15.09
C SER A 89 5.92 9.11 -14.42
N GLU A 90 5.83 10.13 -13.56
CA GLU A 90 4.56 10.55 -12.95
C GLU A 90 3.69 11.36 -13.93
N GLU A 91 4.32 12.08 -14.87
CA GLU A 91 3.63 12.94 -15.83
C GLU A 91 2.77 12.12 -16.81
N SER A 92 3.24 10.94 -17.19
CA SER A 92 2.48 9.99 -18.01
C SER A 92 1.17 9.56 -17.34
N CYS A 93 1.07 9.64 -16.00
CA CYS A 93 -0.13 9.29 -15.24
C CYS A 93 -1.21 10.39 -15.26
N THR A 94 -0.91 11.59 -15.75
CA THR A 94 -1.86 12.72 -15.82
C THR A 94 -2.54 12.86 -17.18
N SER A 95 -2.04 12.16 -18.19
CA SER A 95 -2.51 12.24 -19.57
C SER A 95 -3.75 11.37 -19.77
N SER A 96 -4.79 11.96 -20.37
CA SER A 96 -6.04 11.32 -20.80
C SER A 96 -5.86 10.15 -21.79
N ASN A 97 -4.63 9.85 -22.20
CA ASN A 97 -4.25 8.71 -23.03
C ASN A 97 -4.00 7.40 -22.25
N SER A 98 -4.10 7.42 -20.91
CA SER A 98 -4.19 6.18 -20.13
C SER A 98 -5.58 5.57 -20.34
N LEU A 99 -5.64 4.56 -21.22
CA LEU A 99 -6.81 3.86 -21.76
C LEU A 99 -7.75 3.18 -20.75
N SER A 100 -7.75 3.54 -19.46
CA SER A 100 -8.76 3.08 -18.53
C SER A 100 -8.98 4.07 -17.38
N SER A 101 -10.16 4.69 -17.39
CA SER A 101 -10.70 5.49 -16.28
C SER A 101 -10.73 4.77 -14.92
N GLN A 102 -10.48 3.45 -14.92
CA GLN A 102 -10.40 2.59 -13.75
C GLN A 102 -9.19 2.91 -12.85
N TYR A 103 -8.05 3.36 -13.41
CA TYR A 103 -6.85 3.62 -12.63
C TYR A 103 -6.73 5.04 -12.10
N ASN A 104 -7.58 5.97 -12.56
CA ASN A 104 -7.61 7.38 -12.13
C ASN A 104 -8.41 7.61 -10.84
N GLN A 105 -8.66 6.55 -10.07
CA GLN A 105 -9.31 6.65 -8.77
C GLN A 105 -8.24 6.76 -7.68
N PRO A 106 -8.47 7.61 -6.66
CA PRO A 106 -7.57 7.67 -5.53
C PRO A 106 -7.51 6.31 -4.84
N LEU A 107 -6.39 6.01 -4.21
CA LEU A 107 -6.17 4.79 -3.45
C LEU A 107 -5.36 5.07 -2.19
N CYS A 108 -5.51 4.19 -1.20
CA CYS A 108 -4.65 4.17 -0.03
C CYS A 108 -3.59 3.09 -0.21
N ALA A 109 -2.31 3.47 -0.07
CA ALA A 109 -1.21 2.53 -0.20
C ALA A 109 -0.70 2.03 1.17
N SER A 110 0.22 1.06 1.14
CA SER A 110 0.76 0.40 2.33
C SER A 110 1.54 1.33 3.27
N ASN A 111 1.97 2.48 2.78
CA ASN A 111 2.62 3.55 3.56
C ASN A 111 1.65 4.59 4.14
N ASN A 112 0.33 4.34 4.09
CA ASN A 112 -0.74 5.24 4.53
C ASN A 112 -0.77 6.60 3.80
N ILE A 113 -0.23 6.65 2.59
CA ILE A 113 -0.36 7.81 1.71
C ILE A 113 -1.47 7.55 0.72
N THR A 114 -2.34 8.55 0.55
CA THR A 114 -3.32 8.58 -0.54
C THR A 114 -2.60 8.97 -1.83
N TYR A 115 -2.66 8.10 -2.83
CA TYR A 115 -2.20 8.43 -4.18
C TYR A 115 -3.42 8.77 -5.04
N THR A 116 -3.23 9.67 -6.01
CA THR A 116 -4.28 10.12 -6.93
C THR A 116 -4.73 9.02 -7.89
N SER A 117 -3.87 8.05 -8.18
CA SER A 117 -4.11 6.93 -9.08
C SER A 117 -3.18 5.75 -8.77
N GLU A 118 -3.53 4.56 -9.29
CA GLU A 118 -2.61 3.40 -9.28
C GLU A 118 -1.36 3.67 -10.10
N CYS A 119 -1.48 4.41 -11.20
CA CYS A 119 -0.35 4.84 -12.00
C CYS A 119 0.60 5.74 -11.18
N ALA A 120 0.08 6.76 -10.50
CA ALA A 120 0.89 7.65 -9.67
C ALA A 120 1.59 6.88 -8.53
N MET A 121 0.90 5.92 -7.90
CA MET A 121 1.53 5.04 -6.91
C MET A 121 2.66 4.19 -7.53
N ALA A 122 2.47 3.64 -8.73
CA ALA A 122 3.46 2.83 -9.42
C ALA A 122 4.69 3.65 -9.88
N ALA A 123 4.46 4.86 -10.38
CA ALA A 123 5.53 5.80 -10.75
C ALA A 123 6.36 6.17 -9.51
N TRP A 124 5.70 6.55 -8.40
CA TRP A 124 6.40 6.85 -7.15
C TRP A 124 7.16 5.64 -6.59
N LYS A 125 6.54 4.45 -6.66
CA LYS A 125 7.17 3.18 -6.26
C LYS A 125 8.48 2.95 -7.02
N CYS A 126 8.46 3.17 -8.34
CA CYS A 126 9.60 3.05 -9.23
C CYS A 126 10.67 4.10 -8.89
N LEU A 127 10.28 5.38 -8.82
CA LEU A 127 11.18 6.52 -8.54
C LEU A 127 11.89 6.40 -7.18
N LYS A 128 11.18 5.91 -6.15
CA LYS A 128 11.72 5.76 -4.79
C LYS A 128 12.28 4.37 -4.49
N GLN A 129 12.27 3.47 -5.48
CA GLN A 129 12.72 2.08 -5.35
C GLN A 129 12.03 1.34 -4.18
N GLN A 130 10.76 1.66 -3.92
CA GLN A 130 9.99 1.12 -2.79
C GLN A 130 9.28 -0.18 -3.17
N SER A 131 10.03 -1.24 -3.43
CA SER A 131 9.49 -2.54 -3.91
C SER A 131 8.33 -3.10 -3.06
N GLY A 132 8.31 -2.80 -1.75
CA GLY A 132 7.25 -3.16 -0.80
C GLY A 132 6.00 -2.28 -0.80
N LEU A 133 5.91 -1.24 -1.62
CA LEU A 133 4.70 -0.42 -1.74
C LEU A 133 3.62 -1.20 -2.52
N TYR A 134 2.43 -1.29 -1.94
CA TYR A 134 1.27 -1.92 -2.56
C TYR A 134 -0.02 -1.18 -2.19
N LYS A 135 -1.06 -1.33 -3.03
CA LYS A 135 -2.40 -0.77 -2.76
C LYS A 135 -3.06 -1.54 -1.60
N LYS A 136 -3.45 -0.84 -0.52
CA LYS A 136 -4.24 -1.41 0.58
C LYS A 136 -5.72 -1.52 0.18
N TYR A 137 -6.30 -0.45 -0.35
CA TYR A 137 -7.69 -0.39 -0.81
C TYR A 137 -7.93 0.85 -1.71
N ASP A 138 -9.05 0.84 -2.43
CA ASP A 138 -9.48 1.97 -3.25
C ASP A 138 -10.08 3.10 -2.40
N GLY A 139 -9.90 4.35 -2.83
CA GLY A 139 -10.26 5.55 -2.11
C GLY A 139 -9.15 6.10 -1.21
N GLU A 140 -9.39 7.24 -0.58
CA GLU A 140 -8.42 7.88 0.30
C GLU A 140 -8.16 7.08 1.58
N CYS A 141 -6.96 7.21 2.16
CA CYS A 141 -6.65 6.59 3.44
C CYS A 141 -7.59 7.06 4.56
N GLN A 142 -8.21 6.10 5.23
CA GLN A 142 -9.14 6.30 6.34
C GLN A 142 -8.50 5.97 7.68
N ARG A 143 -9.07 6.54 8.76
CA ARG A 143 -8.68 6.25 10.16
C ARG A 143 -9.37 5.01 10.72
N ASP A 144 -10.49 4.59 10.15
CA ASP A 144 -11.23 3.40 10.55
C ASP A 144 -11.93 2.73 9.34
N CYS A 145 -12.61 1.61 9.56
CA CYS A 145 -13.23 0.84 8.49
C CYS A 145 -14.59 1.35 8.01
N ARG A 146 -15.16 2.45 8.56
CA ARG A 146 -16.53 2.88 8.21
C ARG A 146 -16.71 3.20 6.73
N ASN A 147 -15.68 3.81 6.14
CA ASN A 147 -15.69 4.26 4.75
C ASN A 147 -14.75 3.45 3.85
N VAL A 148 -14.17 2.36 4.35
CA VAL A 148 -13.25 1.51 3.59
C VAL A 148 -14.06 0.42 2.89
N LYS A 149 -14.00 0.41 1.55
CA LYS A 149 -14.62 -0.63 0.73
C LYS A 149 -13.59 -1.69 0.36
N CYS A 150 -13.68 -2.82 1.02
CA CYS A 150 -12.90 -4.01 0.70
C CYS A 150 -13.60 -4.85 -0.37
N SER A 151 -12.84 -5.69 -1.09
CA SER A 151 -13.41 -6.67 -2.04
C SER A 151 -14.31 -7.69 -1.33
N SER A 152 -15.20 -8.35 -2.05
CA SER A 152 -16.17 -9.32 -1.48
C SER A 152 -15.51 -10.42 -0.64
N ASP A 153 -14.29 -10.83 -1.00
CA ASP A 153 -13.56 -11.93 -0.35
C ASP A 153 -12.65 -11.47 0.80
N THR A 154 -12.69 -10.18 1.12
CA THR A 154 -11.91 -9.57 2.20
C THR A 154 -12.85 -8.93 3.25
N VAL A 155 -12.30 -8.64 4.42
CA VAL A 155 -12.99 -7.95 5.51
C VAL A 155 -12.10 -6.82 6.02
N CYS A 156 -12.66 -5.63 6.24
CA CYS A 156 -11.89 -4.52 6.80
C CYS A 156 -11.69 -4.75 8.30
N LEU A 157 -10.42 -4.79 8.73
CA LEU A 157 -10.03 -4.91 10.14
C LEU A 157 -9.13 -3.73 10.52
N LEU A 158 -9.25 -3.28 11.76
CA LEU A 158 -8.28 -2.38 12.37
C LEU A 158 -7.10 -3.16 12.95
N VAL A 159 -5.89 -2.77 12.56
CA VAL A 159 -4.66 -3.31 13.13
C VAL A 159 -4.53 -2.82 14.58
N LYS A 160 -4.54 -3.73 15.55
CA LYS A 160 -4.60 -3.39 17.00
C LYS A 160 -3.53 -2.40 17.48
N ASN A 161 -2.33 -2.42 16.89
CA ASN A 161 -1.20 -1.61 17.36
C ASN A 161 -1.11 -0.25 16.67
N THR A 162 -1.53 -0.15 15.41
CA THR A 162 -1.40 1.07 14.60
C THR A 162 -2.73 1.81 14.45
N GLY A 163 -3.85 1.14 14.70
CA GLY A 163 -5.18 1.70 14.44
C GLY A 163 -5.48 1.85 12.95
N GLU A 164 -4.69 1.23 12.07
CA GLU A 164 -4.84 1.37 10.62
C GLU A 164 -5.85 0.36 10.05
N PRO A 165 -6.72 0.79 9.12
CA PRO A 165 -7.57 -0.13 8.36
C PRO A 165 -6.77 -1.02 7.40
N PHE A 166 -7.16 -2.29 7.33
CA PHE A 166 -6.57 -3.29 6.44
C PHE A 166 -7.62 -4.28 5.94
N CYS A 167 -7.68 -4.53 4.63
CA CYS A 167 -8.57 -5.52 4.03
C CYS A 167 -7.96 -6.93 4.14
N TYR A 168 -8.41 -7.71 5.11
CA TYR A 168 -7.90 -9.05 5.38
C TYR A 168 -8.63 -10.13 4.55
N PRO A 169 -7.93 -11.03 3.84
CA PRO A 169 -8.58 -12.09 3.06
C PRO A 169 -9.26 -13.15 3.93
N LYS A 170 -10.56 -13.39 3.70
CA LYS A 170 -11.36 -14.36 4.47
C LYS A 170 -10.84 -15.78 4.35
N LYS A 171 -10.22 -16.15 3.23
CA LYS A 171 -9.65 -17.49 2.97
C LYS A 171 -8.54 -17.92 3.93
N HIS A 172 -7.84 -16.97 4.57
CA HIS A 172 -6.83 -17.29 5.57
C HIS A 172 -7.44 -17.80 6.88
N CYS A 173 -8.76 -17.71 7.01
CA CYS A 173 -9.50 -18.29 8.09
C CYS A 173 -9.90 -19.74 7.77
N ASN A 174 -9.14 -20.71 8.29
CA ASN A 174 -9.47 -22.12 8.13
C ASN A 174 -10.28 -22.63 9.34
N PRO A 175 -11.58 -22.96 9.19
CA PRO A 175 -12.41 -23.41 10.29
C PRO A 175 -11.96 -24.73 10.94
N THR A 176 -11.26 -25.60 10.21
CA THR A 176 -10.79 -26.88 10.76
C THR A 176 -9.55 -26.74 11.63
N LEU A 177 -8.76 -25.68 11.46
CA LEU A 177 -7.58 -25.42 12.29
C LEU A 177 -7.93 -24.81 13.65
N ASP A 178 -9.06 -24.11 13.73
CA ASP A 178 -9.58 -23.52 14.96
C ASP A 178 -10.94 -24.14 15.31
N PRO A 179 -11.03 -25.40 15.79
CA PRO A 179 -12.31 -25.98 16.18
C PRO A 179 -12.80 -25.49 17.55
N GLY A 180 -14.12 -25.40 17.72
CA GLY A 180 -14.79 -25.19 19.01
C GLY A 180 -15.40 -23.80 19.19
N LEU A 181 -16.59 -23.75 19.78
CA LEU A 181 -17.31 -22.50 20.06
C LEU A 181 -16.49 -21.57 20.95
N VAL A 182 -16.66 -20.27 20.74
CA VAL A 182 -16.04 -19.23 21.58
C VAL A 182 -17.00 -18.08 21.83
N CYS A 183 -16.84 -17.42 22.97
CA CYS A 183 -17.53 -16.18 23.29
C CYS A 183 -16.60 -15.00 23.03
N GLY A 184 -17.06 -14.02 22.26
CA GLY A 184 -16.37 -12.74 22.09
C GLY A 184 -16.68 -11.77 23.24
N THR A 185 -15.81 -10.79 23.49
CA THR A 185 -16.05 -9.71 24.48
C THR A 185 -17.29 -8.86 24.14
N ASN A 186 -17.74 -8.89 22.88
CA ASN A 186 -19.01 -8.33 22.43
C ASN A 186 -20.24 -9.20 22.79
N GLY A 187 -20.08 -10.31 23.52
CA GLY A 187 -21.16 -11.16 24.00
C GLY A 187 -21.80 -12.04 22.92
N VAL A 188 -21.17 -12.16 21.75
CA VAL A 188 -21.64 -13.02 20.65
C VAL A 188 -20.90 -14.36 20.70
N THR A 189 -21.64 -15.45 20.52
CA THR A 189 -21.06 -16.79 20.35
C THR A 189 -20.67 -17.01 18.90
N TYR A 190 -19.43 -17.44 18.69
CA TYR A 190 -18.90 -17.73 17.37
C TYR A 190 -18.59 -19.21 17.23
N LYS A 191 -18.70 -19.71 16.00
CA LYS A 191 -18.34 -21.10 15.67
C LYS A 191 -16.90 -21.46 16.04
N ASN A 192 -16.01 -20.46 16.02
CA ASN A 192 -14.62 -20.53 16.45
C ASN A 192 -13.94 -19.16 16.56
N VAL A 193 -12.70 -19.16 17.06
CA VAL A 193 -11.82 -17.98 17.19
C VAL A 193 -11.65 -17.26 15.86
N CYS A 194 -11.57 -18.01 14.76
CA CYS A 194 -11.33 -17.42 13.47
C CYS A 194 -12.53 -16.61 12.96
N ALA A 195 -13.74 -17.18 13.07
CA ALA A 195 -14.98 -16.48 12.76
C ALA A 195 -15.19 -15.25 13.65
N MET A 196 -14.85 -15.35 14.93
CA MET A 196 -14.82 -14.21 15.85
C MET A 196 -13.87 -13.10 15.35
N ARG A 197 -12.66 -13.48 14.93
CA ARG A 197 -11.66 -12.53 14.43
C ARG A 197 -12.05 -11.83 13.13
N LEU A 198 -12.89 -12.46 12.31
CA LEU A 198 -13.42 -11.88 11.07
C LEU A 198 -14.79 -11.19 11.26
N SER A 199 -15.20 -10.93 12.49
CA SER A 199 -16.48 -10.27 12.81
C SER A 199 -16.25 -8.92 13.50
N PRO A 200 -15.62 -7.94 12.81
CA PRO A 200 -15.37 -6.62 13.37
C PRO A 200 -16.67 -5.84 13.61
N ASP A 201 -16.59 -4.82 14.47
CA ASP A 201 -17.62 -3.78 14.56
C ASP A 201 -17.59 -2.83 13.35
N ALA A 202 -18.44 -1.80 13.35
CA ALA A 202 -18.53 -0.82 12.26
C ALA A 202 -17.23 -0.02 12.06
N GLN A 203 -16.38 0.08 13.09
CA GLN A 203 -15.07 0.73 13.03
C GLN A 203 -13.98 -0.21 12.54
N GLY A 204 -14.23 -1.51 12.40
CA GLY A 204 -13.22 -2.51 12.05
C GLY A 204 -12.58 -3.18 13.26
N ARG A 205 -12.99 -2.86 14.49
CA ARG A 205 -12.40 -3.42 15.70
C ARG A 205 -12.92 -4.83 15.90
N THR A 206 -11.99 -5.76 16.02
CA THR A 206 -12.29 -7.18 16.20
C THR A 206 -12.54 -7.49 17.67
N PRO A 207 -13.62 -8.22 18.02
CA PRO A 207 -13.85 -8.64 19.40
C PRO A 207 -12.71 -9.54 19.91
N GLU A 208 -12.36 -9.37 21.17
CA GLU A 208 -11.39 -10.25 21.82
C GLU A 208 -12.08 -11.53 22.32
N LEU A 209 -11.28 -12.57 22.57
CA LEU A 209 -11.79 -13.80 23.18
C LEU A 209 -12.17 -13.51 24.63
N ALA A 210 -13.46 -13.60 24.96
CA ALA A 210 -13.91 -13.53 26.34
C ALA A 210 -13.63 -14.86 27.05
N HIS A 211 -14.07 -15.97 26.46
CA HIS A 211 -13.80 -17.32 26.95
C HIS A 211 -14.08 -18.36 25.87
N LYS A 212 -13.61 -19.60 26.09
CA LYS A 212 -13.97 -20.75 25.24
C LYS A 212 -15.39 -21.23 25.55
N GLY A 213 -16.07 -21.82 24.57
CA GLY A 213 -17.47 -22.24 24.64
C GLY A 213 -18.45 -21.13 24.25
N SER A 214 -19.75 -21.45 24.28
CA SER A 214 -20.83 -20.48 24.06
C SER A 214 -20.87 -19.42 25.15
N CYS A 215 -21.27 -18.19 24.82
CA CYS A 215 -21.40 -17.11 25.79
C CYS A 215 -22.32 -17.47 26.95
N GLU A 216 -21.85 -17.16 28.16
CA GLU A 216 -22.57 -17.37 29.41
C GLU A 216 -23.03 -16.03 30.01
N THR A 217 -24.05 -16.08 30.87
CA THR A 217 -24.53 -14.89 31.58
C THR A 217 -23.84 -14.66 32.92
N LYS A 218 -23.17 -15.68 33.48
CA LYS A 218 -22.55 -15.64 34.81
C LYS A 218 -21.25 -16.45 34.83
N CYS A 219 -20.33 -16.04 35.70
CA CYS A 219 -19.15 -16.84 36.01
C CYS A 219 -19.56 -18.16 36.70
N ARG A 220 -18.91 -19.27 36.30
CA ARG A 220 -19.05 -20.60 36.93
C ARG A 220 -17.67 -21.27 37.07
N PRO A 221 -17.49 -22.23 38.01
CA PRO A 221 -16.17 -22.77 38.36
C PRO A 221 -15.33 -23.29 37.17
N ASN A 222 -15.97 -23.85 36.13
CA ASN A 222 -15.30 -24.45 34.97
C ASN A 222 -15.43 -23.62 33.68
N LEU A 223 -15.76 -22.33 33.79
CA LEU A 223 -15.90 -21.47 32.60
C LEU A 223 -14.54 -21.15 31.98
N CYS A 224 -13.55 -20.86 32.82
CA CYS A 224 -12.21 -20.49 32.40
C CYS A 224 -11.27 -21.68 32.46
N GLN A 225 -10.16 -21.61 31.72
CA GLN A 225 -9.13 -22.64 31.78
C GLN A 225 -8.43 -22.64 33.15
N PRO A 226 -7.71 -23.72 33.51
CA PRO A 226 -6.81 -23.68 34.65
C PRO A 226 -5.88 -22.45 34.58
N TYR A 227 -5.68 -21.78 35.72
CA TYR A 227 -4.89 -20.56 35.87
C TYR A 227 -5.48 -19.28 35.26
N GLU A 228 -6.73 -19.33 34.79
CA GLU A 228 -7.53 -18.14 34.45
C GLU A 228 -8.54 -17.82 35.55
N ARG A 229 -8.90 -16.54 35.66
CA ARG A 229 -9.95 -16.06 36.56
C ARG A 229 -11.12 -15.56 35.73
N CYS A 230 -12.33 -15.95 36.13
CA CYS A 230 -13.55 -15.36 35.56
C CYS A 230 -13.84 -14.02 36.25
N VAL A 231 -13.89 -12.96 35.47
CA VAL A 231 -14.23 -11.60 35.89
C VAL A 231 -15.37 -11.07 35.04
N TYR A 232 -15.91 -9.91 35.37
CA TYR A 232 -16.96 -9.27 34.58
C TYR A 232 -16.43 -8.03 33.85
N SER A 233 -16.90 -7.83 32.60
CA SER A 233 -16.74 -6.57 31.88
C SER A 233 -17.65 -5.47 32.44
N ARG A 234 -17.53 -4.23 31.94
CA ARG A 234 -18.47 -3.15 32.27
C ARG A 234 -19.93 -3.48 31.93
N GLN A 235 -20.19 -4.31 30.92
CA GLN A 235 -21.55 -4.76 30.54
C GLN A 235 -21.97 -6.04 31.27
N SER A 236 -21.33 -6.39 32.39
CA SER A 236 -21.63 -7.58 33.20
C SER A 236 -21.50 -8.90 32.44
N ARG A 237 -20.60 -8.97 31.46
CA ARG A 237 -20.32 -10.21 30.71
C ARG A 237 -19.14 -10.96 31.32
N PRO A 238 -19.22 -12.29 31.47
CA PRO A 238 -18.09 -13.11 31.91
C PRO A 238 -16.92 -13.02 30.93
N VAL A 239 -15.72 -12.76 31.44
CA VAL A 239 -14.46 -12.73 30.68
C VAL A 239 -13.40 -13.47 31.48
N CYS A 240 -12.65 -14.36 30.83
CA CYS A 240 -11.54 -15.07 31.41
C CYS A 240 -10.24 -14.27 31.22
N ILE A 241 -9.64 -13.88 32.34
CA ILE A 241 -8.35 -13.16 32.35
C ILE A 241 -7.24 -14.04 32.93
N ARG A 242 -6.00 -13.80 32.49
CA ARG A 242 -4.81 -14.44 33.04
C ARG A 242 -4.08 -13.47 33.97
N CYS A 243 -3.90 -13.88 35.22
CA CYS A 243 -3.13 -13.12 36.21
C CYS A 243 -1.71 -13.66 36.41
N GLN A 244 -1.39 -14.78 35.78
CA GLN A 244 -0.03 -15.26 35.61
C GLN A 244 0.49 -14.72 34.28
N PHE A 245 1.25 -13.63 34.35
CA PHE A 245 1.72 -12.97 33.15
C PHE A 245 2.91 -13.69 32.54
N SER A 246 2.84 -13.93 31.23
CA SER A 246 3.92 -14.54 30.46
C SER A 246 5.17 -13.65 30.43
N ARG A 247 6.36 -14.27 30.27
CA ARG A 247 7.62 -13.57 29.91
C ARG A 247 7.53 -12.74 28.61
N ARG A 248 6.45 -12.92 27.83
CA ARG A 248 6.14 -12.05 26.69
C ARG A 248 5.76 -10.62 27.09
N PHE A 249 5.23 -10.44 28.31
CA PHE A 249 4.82 -9.14 28.83
C PHE A 249 5.83 -8.58 29.84
N PHE A 250 6.64 -9.45 30.45
CA PHE A 250 7.62 -9.07 31.47
C PHE A 250 9.00 -9.61 31.15
N THR A 251 10.01 -8.76 31.24
CA THR A 251 11.43 -9.15 31.15
C THR A 251 11.82 -10.04 32.33
N HIS A 252 13.02 -10.63 32.28
CA HIS A 252 13.57 -11.38 33.42
C HIS A 252 13.74 -10.53 34.69
N SER A 253 13.94 -9.21 34.54
CA SER A 253 14.00 -8.24 35.64
C SER A 253 12.62 -7.82 36.16
N GLY A 254 11.52 -8.32 35.57
CA GLY A 254 10.16 -7.97 35.97
C GLY A 254 9.64 -6.64 35.39
N GLU A 255 10.36 -6.06 34.42
CA GLU A 255 9.98 -4.85 33.71
C GLU A 255 8.96 -5.15 32.61
N CYS A 256 8.08 -4.18 32.32
CA CYS A 256 7.07 -4.35 31.28
C CYS A 256 7.71 -4.27 29.89
N SER A 257 7.62 -5.33 29.10
CA SER A 257 8.08 -5.36 27.71
C SER A 257 7.23 -4.48 26.77
N MET A 258 6.00 -4.16 27.17
CA MET A 258 5.05 -3.35 26.43
C MET A 258 4.85 -1.99 27.11
N ASN A 259 5.88 -1.14 27.08
CA ASN A 259 5.87 0.15 27.77
C ASN A 259 5.07 1.23 27.02
N ILE A 260 3.88 0.88 26.55
CA ILE A 260 2.94 1.73 25.83
C ILE A 260 1.78 2.04 26.78
N ALA A 261 1.49 3.31 27.02
CA ALA A 261 0.35 3.74 27.85
C ALA A 261 -0.96 3.18 27.29
N ALA A 262 -1.87 2.80 28.19
CA ALA A 262 -3.15 2.21 27.81
C ALA A 262 -4.30 2.92 28.53
N CYS A 263 -5.31 3.36 27.78
CA CYS A 263 -6.52 3.91 28.37
C CYS A 263 -7.53 2.77 28.61
N GLY A 264 -7.93 2.59 29.87
CA GLY A 264 -8.97 1.64 30.23
C GLY A 264 -10.36 2.23 30.07
N ASP A 265 -11.33 1.40 29.72
CA ASP A 265 -12.74 1.76 29.74
C ASP A 265 -13.23 2.09 31.15
N ASP A 266 -12.47 1.72 32.18
CA ASP A 266 -12.65 2.10 33.59
C ASP A 266 -12.42 3.59 33.87
N GLY A 267 -11.88 4.34 32.91
CA GLY A 267 -11.61 5.77 32.99
C GLY A 267 -10.19 6.11 33.46
N TYR A 268 -9.32 5.11 33.63
CA TYR A 268 -7.93 5.33 34.05
C TYR A 268 -6.96 5.25 32.87
N LEU A 269 -6.03 6.21 32.83
CA LEU A 269 -4.85 6.12 31.99
C LEU A 269 -3.76 5.33 32.71
N TYR A 270 -3.48 4.12 32.24
CA TYR A 270 -2.44 3.27 32.79
C TYR A 270 -1.08 3.64 32.19
N LYS A 271 -0.06 3.75 33.05
CA LYS A 271 1.33 4.06 32.65
C LYS A 271 1.87 3.16 31.55
N ASN A 272 1.44 1.91 31.50
CA ASN A 272 1.70 0.99 30.40
C ASN A 272 0.68 -0.16 30.37
N TYR A 273 0.67 -0.93 29.28
CA TYR A 273 -0.22 -2.08 29.10
C TYR A 273 -0.14 -3.10 30.24
N CYS A 274 1.05 -3.36 30.78
CA CYS A 274 1.21 -4.28 31.91
C CYS A 274 0.55 -3.78 33.19
N ALA A 275 0.54 -2.46 33.43
CA ALA A 275 -0.15 -1.87 34.57
C ALA A 275 -1.67 -2.05 34.45
N LEU A 276 -2.23 -1.95 33.23
CA LEU A 276 -3.64 -2.26 32.97
C LEU A 276 -3.94 -3.73 33.28
N LEU A 277 -3.10 -4.65 32.80
CA LEU A 277 -3.27 -6.09 33.05
C LEU A 277 -3.23 -6.43 34.55
N ARG A 278 -2.35 -5.80 35.34
CA ARG A 278 -2.33 -5.93 36.81
C ARG A 278 -3.60 -5.37 37.43
N GLY A 279 -4.04 -4.19 37.00
CA GLY A 279 -5.29 -3.58 37.45
C GLY A 279 -6.50 -4.50 37.28
N GLN A 280 -6.57 -5.26 36.19
CA GLN A 280 -7.65 -6.25 36.00
C GLN A 280 -7.66 -7.35 37.07
N CYS A 281 -6.47 -7.81 37.46
CA CYS A 281 -6.27 -8.88 38.43
C CYS A 281 -6.50 -8.44 39.86
N ASP A 282 -6.03 -7.24 40.20
CA ASP A 282 -6.16 -6.66 41.53
C ASP A 282 -7.62 -6.29 41.82
N ASN A 283 -8.32 -5.74 40.81
CA ASN A 283 -9.72 -5.31 40.94
C ASN A 283 -10.75 -6.38 40.54
N ASN A 284 -10.30 -7.56 40.11
CA ASN A 284 -11.17 -8.66 39.67
C ASN A 284 -12.22 -8.23 38.61
N ARG A 285 -11.79 -7.40 37.66
CA ARG A 285 -12.64 -6.79 36.62
C ARG A 285 -11.93 -6.80 35.28
N TYR A 286 -12.66 -7.07 34.20
CA TYR A 286 -12.11 -6.89 32.85
C TYR A 286 -12.14 -5.40 32.48
N ILE A 287 -10.99 -4.90 32.03
CA ILE A 287 -10.80 -3.52 31.60
C ILE A 287 -10.52 -3.55 30.11
N ASN A 288 -11.46 -3.05 29.32
CA ASN A 288 -11.26 -2.98 27.88
C ASN A 288 -10.37 -1.78 27.53
N ILE A 289 -9.52 -1.91 26.51
CA ILE A 289 -8.77 -0.74 26.02
C ILE A 289 -9.69 0.10 25.15
N ILE A 290 -9.71 1.40 25.40
CA ILE A 290 -10.41 2.40 24.59
C ILE A 290 -9.43 3.37 23.95
N ASP A 291 -9.96 4.22 23.06
CA ASP A 291 -9.16 5.21 22.35
C ASP A 291 -8.49 6.18 23.33
N TYR A 292 -7.20 6.41 23.13
CA TYR A 292 -6.41 7.32 23.95
C TYR A 292 -6.99 8.75 23.90
N GLU A 293 -7.55 9.17 22.77
CA GLU A 293 -8.19 10.50 22.63
C GLU A 293 -9.40 10.67 23.56
N THR A 294 -10.06 9.56 23.90
CA THR A 294 -11.23 9.55 24.79
C THR A 294 -10.86 9.39 26.27
N CYS A 295 -9.57 9.31 26.59
CA CYS A 295 -9.13 9.15 27.96
C CYS A 295 -9.27 10.46 28.76
N PRO A 296 -9.75 10.41 30.01
CA PRO A 296 -9.71 11.57 30.90
C PRO A 296 -8.27 12.06 31.05
N LYS A 297 -8.01 13.32 30.68
CA LYS A 297 -6.77 14.01 31.02
C LYS A 297 -6.91 14.46 32.47
N ASN A 298 -6.33 13.69 33.40
CA ASN A 298 -6.10 14.18 34.76
C ASN A 298 -5.06 15.29 34.74
#